data_AF-A0AAQ6IRE9-F1
#
_entry.id   AF-A0AAQ6IRE9-F1
#
_cell.length_a   1.000
_cell.length_b   1.000
_cell.length_c   1.000
_cell.angle_alpha   90.00
_cell.angle_beta   90.00
_cell.angle_gamma   90.00
#
_symmetry.space_group_name_H-M   'P 1'
#
loop_
_entity.id
_entity.type
_entity.pdbx_description
1 polymer ?
#
loop_
_entity_poly.entity_id
_entity_poly.type
_entity_poly.pdbx_seq_one_letter_code
_entity_poly.pdbx_strand_id
1 'polypeptide(L)'
;MDQNLVKPKRTKYGPLGDKDRIFTNLYSRHKWRLKGALKTGDWYKTKESLLKGPDWILNEVRISGLRGRGGAGFPTGMKWSFNDKPSDGRLGQEPKEAINNLFVRDI
;
A
#
# COMPACT_ATOMS: atom_id res chain seq x y z
N MET A 1 10.00 -21.76 -17.55
CA MET A 1 9.56 -20.74 -18.51
C MET A 1 9.53 -19.41 -17.76
N ASP A 2 10.60 -18.63 -17.88
CA ASP A 2 10.85 -17.43 -17.09
C ASP A 2 10.40 -16.20 -17.90
N GLN A 3 9.22 -15.66 -17.56
CA GLN A 3 8.65 -14.49 -18.22
C GLN A 3 9.31 -13.24 -17.63
N ASN A 4 10.48 -12.87 -18.17
CA ASN A 4 11.06 -11.55 -17.99
C ASN A 4 10.11 -10.49 -18.59
N LEU A 5 9.24 -9.96 -17.73
CA LEU A 5 8.26 -8.92 -18.04
C LEU A 5 9.00 -7.57 -18.14
N VAL A 6 9.63 -7.33 -19.31
CA VAL A 6 10.27 -6.05 -19.62
C VAL A 6 9.17 -4.97 -19.63
N LYS A 7 9.04 -4.24 -18.52
CA LYS A 7 8.07 -3.13 -18.42
C LYS A 7 8.37 -2.15 -19.55
N PRO A 8 7.41 -1.82 -20.42
CA PRO A 8 7.65 -0.93 -21.54
C PRO A 8 8.14 0.43 -21.02
N LYS A 9 9.26 0.91 -21.55
CA LYS A 9 9.89 2.17 -21.16
C LYS A 9 9.02 3.33 -21.67
N ARG A 10 8.06 3.78 -20.87
CA ARG A 10 7.17 4.90 -21.23
C ARG A 10 7.99 6.18 -21.32
N THR A 11 7.86 6.87 -22.45
CA THR A 11 8.56 8.14 -22.76
C THR A 11 7.69 9.37 -22.52
N LYS A 12 6.37 9.21 -22.42
CA LYS A 12 5.41 10.25 -22.06
C LYS A 12 4.61 9.83 -20.82
N TYR A 13 4.48 10.75 -19.87
CA TYR A 13 3.73 10.59 -18.62
C TYR A 13 2.62 11.64 -18.59
N GLY A 14 1.52 11.40 -17.87
CA GLY A 14 0.47 12.42 -17.68
C GLY A 14 -0.97 11.98 -17.94
N PRO A 15 -1.32 11.29 -19.05
CA PRO A 15 -2.70 10.87 -19.24
C PRO A 15 -3.00 9.69 -18.31
N LEU A 16 -3.81 9.97 -17.28
CA LEU A 16 -4.36 8.97 -16.36
C LEU A 16 -5.88 8.93 -16.59
N GLY A 17 -6.40 7.76 -16.98
CA GLY A 17 -7.84 7.59 -17.11
C GLY A 17 -8.53 7.66 -15.75
N ASP A 18 -9.78 8.11 -15.72
CA ASP A 18 -10.52 8.20 -14.45
C ASP A 18 -10.67 6.86 -13.73
N LYS A 19 -10.74 5.76 -14.49
CA LYS A 19 -10.76 4.38 -13.96
C LYS A 19 -9.44 3.93 -13.31
N ASP A 20 -8.32 4.58 -13.64
CA ASP A 20 -7.00 4.23 -13.13
C ASP A 20 -6.68 5.00 -11.82
N ARG A 21 -7.59 5.88 -11.39
CA ARG A 21 -7.46 6.61 -10.12
C ARG A 21 -7.75 5.66 -8.95
N ILE A 22 -6.76 5.48 -8.09
CA ILE A 22 -6.91 4.71 -6.84
C ILE A 22 -7.89 5.40 -5.89
N PHE A 23 -7.85 6.74 -5.82
CA PHE A 23 -8.73 7.54 -4.97
C PHE A 23 -9.91 8.08 -5.77
N THR A 24 -10.94 7.24 -5.92
CA THR A 24 -12.15 7.56 -6.69
C THR A 24 -13.08 8.53 -5.97
N ASN A 25 -13.12 8.50 -4.63
CA ASN A 25 -13.95 9.39 -3.80
C ASN A 25 -13.18 10.59 -3.21
N LEU A 26 -12.19 11.12 -3.92
CA LEU A 26 -11.35 12.21 -3.41
C LEU A 26 -12.13 13.50 -3.09
N TYR A 27 -13.20 13.78 -3.85
CA TYR A 27 -14.01 14.98 -3.71
C TYR A 27 -15.33 14.75 -2.95
N SER A 28 -15.45 13.65 -2.21
CA SER A 28 -16.66 13.31 -1.44
C SER A 28 -17.96 13.26 -2.27
N ARG A 29 -17.86 13.00 -3.58
CA ARG A 29 -19.02 12.86 -4.48
C ARG A 29 -19.86 11.62 -4.16
N HIS A 30 -19.26 10.64 -3.49
CA HIS A 30 -19.92 9.44 -2.99
C HIS A 30 -19.94 9.44 -1.47
N LYS A 31 -20.90 8.72 -0.88
CA LYS A 31 -21.05 8.62 0.58
C LYS A 31 -19.77 8.02 1.17
N TRP A 32 -19.09 8.75 2.06
CA TRP A 32 -17.87 8.33 2.76
C TRP A 32 -18.08 7.24 3.81
N ARG A 33 -19.34 6.94 4.16
CA ARG A 33 -19.69 5.88 5.11
C ARG A 33 -19.46 4.50 4.51
N LEU A 34 -19.45 3.47 5.37
CA LEU A 34 -19.20 2.06 5.01
C LEU A 34 -19.98 1.58 3.77
N LYS A 35 -21.27 1.91 3.68
CA LYS A 35 -22.11 1.52 2.53
C LYS A 35 -21.62 2.08 1.19
N GLY A 36 -20.98 3.24 1.19
CA GLY A 36 -20.37 3.81 -0.01
C GLY A 36 -19.01 3.21 -0.32
N ALA A 37 -18.15 3.01 0.69
CA ALA A 37 -16.86 2.32 0.54
C ALA A 37 -17.00 0.90 -0.03
N LEU A 38 -18.04 0.17 0.41
CA LEU A 38 -18.37 -1.15 -0.14
C LEU A 38 -18.76 -1.10 -1.63
N LYS A 39 -19.43 -0.03 -2.08
CA LYS A 39 -19.78 0.16 -3.49
C LYS A 39 -18.57 0.54 -4.35
N THR A 40 -17.65 1.31 -3.78
CA THR A 40 -16.39 1.72 -4.43
C THR A 40 -15.42 0.54 -4.58
N GLY A 41 -15.55 -0.49 -3.75
CA GLY A 41 -14.70 -1.68 -3.79
C GLY A 41 -13.52 -1.64 -2.81
N ASP A 42 -13.52 -0.73 -1.83
CA ASP A 42 -12.41 -0.54 -0.89
C ASP A 42 -12.11 -1.81 -0.05
N TRP A 43 -13.14 -2.63 0.20
CA TRP A 43 -13.05 -3.88 0.96
C TRP A 43 -13.07 -5.14 0.07
N TYR A 44 -12.77 -4.99 -1.22
CA TYR A 44 -12.76 -6.11 -2.14
C TYR A 44 -11.63 -7.09 -1.83
N LYS A 45 -11.98 -8.36 -1.60
CA LYS A 45 -11.05 -9.48 -1.38
C LYS A 45 -10.00 -9.27 -0.27
N THR A 46 -10.24 -8.37 0.67
CA THR A 46 -9.31 -8.12 1.78
C THR A 46 -9.02 -9.39 2.59
N LYS A 47 -10.04 -10.26 2.77
CA LYS A 47 -9.89 -11.56 3.44
C LYS A 47 -8.91 -12.49 2.71
N GLU A 48 -8.99 -12.56 1.38
CA GLU A 48 -8.09 -13.39 0.59
C GLU A 48 -6.65 -12.87 0.67
N SER A 49 -6.47 -11.55 0.61
CA SER A 49 -5.15 -10.91 0.75
C SER A 49 -4.52 -11.19 2.11
N LEU A 50 -5.31 -11.19 3.19
CA LEU A 50 -4.83 -11.51 4.54
C LEU A 50 -4.39 -12.97 4.67
N LEU A 51 -5.11 -13.91 4.03
CA LEU A 51 -4.79 -15.34 4.08
C LEU A 51 -3.49 -15.70 3.36
N LYS A 52 -3.05 -14.90 2.38
CA LYS A 52 -1.79 -15.12 1.65
C LYS A 52 -0.54 -14.85 2.50
N GLY A 53 -0.69 -14.21 3.66
CA GLY A 53 0.39 -13.96 4.59
C GLY A 53 1.22 -12.69 4.28
N PRO A 54 2.02 -12.24 5.25
CA PRO A 54 2.77 -10.98 5.18
C PRO A 54 3.86 -11.00 4.10
N ASP A 55 4.55 -12.12 3.91
CA ASP A 55 5.64 -12.26 2.93
C ASP A 55 5.15 -12.02 1.49
N TRP A 56 3.96 -12.55 1.18
CA TRP A 56 3.35 -12.37 -0.14
C TRP A 56 3.02 -10.89 -0.39
N ILE A 57 2.42 -10.22 0.60
CA ILE A 57 2.10 -8.78 0.50
C ILE A 57 3.38 -7.95 0.35
N LEU A 58 4.43 -8.28 1.12
CA LEU A 58 5.71 -7.60 1.05
C LEU A 58 6.32 -7.72 -0.35
N ASN A 59 6.30 -8.91 -0.94
CA ASN A 59 6.82 -9.15 -2.28
C ASN A 59 6.04 -8.36 -3.34
N GLU A 60 4.71 -8.36 -3.29
CA GLU A 60 3.86 -7.57 -4.20
C GLU A 60 4.16 -6.06 -4.09
N VAL A 61 4.31 -5.53 -2.88
CA VAL A 61 4.65 -4.11 -2.67
C VAL A 61 6.05 -3.79 -3.22
N ARG A 62 7.01 -4.71 -3.12
CA ARG A 62 8.35 -4.54 -3.72
C ARG A 62 8.29 -4.55 -5.25
N ILE A 63 7.55 -5.48 -5.85
CA ILE A 63 7.38 -5.60 -7.32
C ILE A 63 6.66 -4.38 -7.91
N SER A 64 5.69 -3.83 -7.17
CA SER A 64 4.95 -2.62 -7.55
C SER A 64 5.86 -1.38 -7.69
N GLY A 65 7.01 -1.37 -7.02
CA GLY A 65 7.93 -0.23 -7.00
C GLY A 65 7.39 0.96 -6.18
N LEU A 66 6.46 0.72 -5.26
CA LEU A 66 5.89 1.77 -4.42
C LEU A 66 6.96 2.44 -3.55
N ARG A 67 7.03 3.76 -3.65
CA ARG A 67 7.90 4.62 -2.85
C ARG A 67 7.07 5.47 -1.89
N GLY A 68 7.60 5.70 -0.70
CA GLY A 68 6.98 6.47 0.36
C GLY A 68 6.56 7.86 -0.12
N ARG A 69 5.34 8.25 0.21
CA ARG A 69 4.72 9.52 -0.20
C ARG A 69 4.98 10.68 0.77
N GLY A 70 5.74 10.46 1.84
CA GLY A 70 6.09 11.47 2.86
C GLY A 70 7.31 12.33 2.54
N GLY A 71 7.63 12.57 1.26
CA GLY A 71 8.75 13.43 0.84
C GLY A 71 10.11 12.73 0.72
N ALA A 72 10.43 11.74 1.56
CA ALA A 72 11.73 11.05 1.54
C ALA A 72 11.91 10.02 0.41
N GLY A 73 10.83 9.61 -0.28
CA GLY A 73 10.90 8.71 -1.44
C GLY A 73 11.42 7.28 -1.16
N PHE A 74 11.49 6.86 0.11
CA PHE A 74 12.03 5.56 0.50
C PHE A 74 11.16 4.39 -0.02
N PRO A 75 11.72 3.29 -0.55
CA PRO A 75 10.92 2.15 -1.04
C PRO A 75 10.10 1.50 0.09
N THR A 76 8.77 1.54 -0.03
CA THR A 76 7.85 1.13 1.04
C THR A 76 7.99 -0.35 1.37
N GLY A 77 8.14 -1.22 0.37
CA GLY A 77 8.32 -2.66 0.57
C GLY A 77 9.66 -3.03 1.23
N MET A 78 10.66 -2.15 1.19
CA MET A 78 11.88 -2.33 1.97
C MET A 78 11.69 -1.86 3.42
N LYS A 79 11.00 -0.72 3.62
CA LYS A 79 10.69 -0.21 4.96
C LYS A 79 9.91 -1.25 5.78
N TRP A 80 8.92 -1.90 5.18
CA TRP A 80 8.09 -2.89 5.87
C TRP A 80 8.83 -4.19 6.18
N SER A 81 9.87 -4.54 5.41
CA SER A 81 10.67 -5.76 5.65
C SER A 81 11.51 -5.72 6.92
N PHE A 82 11.68 -4.55 7.54
CA PHE A 82 12.39 -4.44 8.81
C PHE A 82 11.57 -4.96 10.01
N ASN A 83 10.27 -5.20 9.84
CA ASN A 83 9.37 -5.64 10.91
C ASN A 83 9.43 -7.16 11.17
N ASP A 84 10.07 -7.94 10.29
CA ASP A 84 10.17 -9.40 10.40
C ASP A 84 11.48 -9.86 11.04
N LYS A 85 12.33 -8.94 11.50
CA LYS A 85 13.51 -9.35 12.27
C LYS A 85 13.03 -10.03 13.56
N PRO A 86 13.38 -11.32 13.79
CA PRO A 86 13.15 -11.93 15.09
C PRO A 86 13.90 -11.07 16.11
N SER A 87 13.23 -10.71 17.20
CA SER A 87 13.88 -10.09 18.34
C SER A 87 15.01 -11.02 18.78
N ASP A 88 16.27 -10.62 18.55
CA ASP A 88 17.40 -11.23 19.25
C ASP A 88 17.02 -11.20 20.72
N GLY A 89 16.88 -12.36 21.36
CA GLY A 89 16.06 -12.62 22.57
C GLY A 89 16.48 -11.89 23.85
N ARG A 90 17.16 -10.76 23.73
CA ARG A 90 17.65 -9.85 24.76
C ARG A 90 16.71 -8.68 25.06
N LEU A 91 15.73 -8.43 24.19
CA LEU A 91 14.68 -7.42 24.40
C LEU A 91 13.34 -8.15 24.41
N GLY A 92 12.52 -7.93 25.44
CA GLY A 92 11.16 -8.46 25.50
C GLY A 92 10.42 -8.15 24.20
N GLN A 93 9.49 -9.04 23.80
CA GLN A 93 8.68 -8.79 22.61
C GLN A 93 7.77 -7.58 22.86
N GLU A 94 8.23 -6.39 22.46
CA GLU A 94 7.41 -5.19 22.43
C GLU A 94 6.27 -5.37 21.40
N PRO A 95 5.05 -4.89 21.68
CA PRO A 95 3.96 -4.96 20.73
C PRO A 95 4.34 -4.25 19.44
N LYS A 96 4.17 -4.93 18.29
CA LYS A 96 4.45 -4.33 16.98
C LYS A 96 3.35 -3.32 16.63
N GLU A 97 3.70 -2.05 16.61
CA GLU A 97 2.75 -0.97 16.26
C GLU A 97 2.92 -0.51 14.81
N ALA A 98 1.79 -0.36 14.11
CA ALA A 98 1.74 0.29 12.80
C ALA A 98 1.38 1.76 12.99
N ILE A 99 2.38 2.65 12.98
CA ILE A 99 2.15 4.09 13.09
C ILE A 99 1.86 4.67 11.70
N ASN A 100 0.67 5.22 11.53
CA ASN A 100 0.31 6.00 10.34
C ASN A 100 0.67 7.47 10.56
N ASN A 101 1.35 8.07 9.58
CA ASN A 101 1.59 9.51 9.58
C ASN A 101 0.30 10.24 9.18
N LEU A 102 -0.51 10.61 10.16
CA LEU A 102 -1.64 11.50 9.98
C LEU A 102 -1.34 12.81 10.72
N PHE A 103 -0.80 13.79 10.00
CA PHE A 103 -0.69 15.16 10.50
C PHE A 103 -1.92 15.94 10.02
N VAL A 104 -3.05 15.77 10.71
CA VAL A 104 -4.21 16.64 10.50
C VAL A 104 -3.93 17.90 11.31
N ARG A 105 -3.63 19.00 10.61
CA ARG A 105 -3.79 20.33 11.20
C ARG A 105 -5.28 20.62 11.13
N ASP A 106 -5.90 20.76 12.29
CA ASP A 106 -7.27 21.25 12.41
C ASP A 106 -7.38 22.61 11.68
N ILE A 107 -8.37 22.70 10.79
CA ILE A 107 -8.93 23.96 10.25
C ILE A 107 -10.44 23.86 10.47
#